data_AF-A0A7C3LF19-F1
#
_entry.id   AF-A0A7C3LF19-F1
#
_cell.length_a   1.000
_cell.length_b   1.000
_cell.length_c   1.000
_cell.angle_alpha   90.00
_cell.angle_beta   90.00
_cell.angle_gamma   90.00
#
_symmetry.space_group_name_H-M   'P 1'
#
loop_
_entity.id
_entity.type
_entity.pdbx_description
1 polymer ?
#
loop_
_entity_poly.entity_id
_entity_poly.type
_entity_poly.pdbx_seq_one_letter_code
_entity_poly.pdbx_strand_id
1 'polypeptide(L)'
;MNVKVKKVWIIAGSLIILLLAVGVVGAIPAWSPASPQAAAATVSSGISYQGRLTTPGGVPLNGTYTMRFIVYDDAVAGSAMWDSGNMNITVENGLFAVKLNVDQADMNGQALWVSIIVDGQTLSPRQEILPAPYALSLRPGADIVGDAIAANDATLAGYAPATGTALYADAAGGVGVFGDSENSYGVQGSSDNSWGGYFTSANGYGLRVNTDGTDHYDHGAYITSQGGYAILARSANNMGVRGEAGDITGVPHPLGSIGVVGLGLSRGVVGSSNTGSGVFASSIGNYGVWGQSTNYRGIIGLTSRADSNWGLYTLDNLYSANINFAGSIMQVMQNTGNTPLSPGDVAAFNGIDRAATAVDGPMVQVSRATAANSAAVAGVVFSRFNIDAIDPALESPDGSAGIDPAALEVTPAGDAAPGDYVLVVIYGPAQVRVDALSGRNIQPGDLLSVGGAAGLAGRAATITVDGRETAVPGTVFGKALEAYDGTQEMIYVYVTSR
;
A
#
# COMPACT_ATOMS: atom_id res chain seq x y z
N MET A 1 55.79 51.76 -34.56
CA MET A 1 55.79 50.28 -34.49
C MET A 1 54.41 49.88 -34.03
N ASN A 2 53.60 49.45 -35.00
CA ASN A 2 52.14 49.38 -34.92
C ASN A 2 51.76 47.95 -35.29
N VAL A 3 50.67 47.43 -34.68
CA VAL A 3 49.75 46.44 -35.30
C VAL A 3 50.27 44.97 -35.26
N LYS A 4 49.53 43.87 -35.01
CA LYS A 4 48.11 43.51 -35.12
C LYS A 4 47.80 42.25 -34.27
N VAL A 5 46.66 42.28 -33.57
CA VAL A 5 45.58 41.26 -33.49
C VAL A 5 45.96 39.79 -33.72
N LYS A 6 45.75 38.93 -32.71
CA LYS A 6 45.62 37.47 -32.90
C LYS A 6 44.15 37.04 -32.95
N LYS A 7 43.93 36.12 -33.89
CA LYS A 7 42.69 35.67 -34.51
C LYS A 7 41.75 34.92 -33.57
N VAL A 8 40.46 35.17 -33.81
CA VAL A 8 39.31 34.31 -33.53
C VAL A 8 39.48 32.94 -34.21
N TRP A 9 39.06 31.87 -33.52
CA TRP A 9 38.50 30.68 -34.16
C TRP A 9 37.22 30.29 -33.43
N ILE A 10 36.10 30.52 -34.12
CA ILE A 10 34.81 29.85 -33.90
C ILE A 10 34.83 28.66 -34.87
N ILE A 11 34.56 27.45 -34.36
CA ILE A 11 33.97 26.39 -35.16
C ILE A 11 32.65 26.02 -34.48
N ALA A 12 31.57 26.45 -35.11
CA ALA A 12 30.21 25.99 -34.92
C ALA A 12 30.03 24.65 -35.67
N GLY A 13 29.42 23.65 -35.04
CA GLY A 13 28.08 23.13 -35.37
C GLY A 13 28.19 21.61 -35.62
N SER A 14 27.33 20.72 -35.14
CA SER A 14 25.87 20.77 -34.99
C SER A 14 25.44 19.74 -33.93
N LEU A 15 24.71 20.13 -32.88
CA LEU A 15 23.23 20.06 -32.74
C LEU A 15 22.66 18.63 -32.64
N ILE A 16 22.49 18.13 -31.41
CA ILE A 16 21.27 17.38 -31.02
C ILE A 16 20.73 18.01 -29.74
N ILE A 17 19.49 18.48 -29.86
CA ILE A 17 18.63 19.00 -28.82
C ILE A 17 18.22 17.84 -27.90
N LEU A 18 18.36 17.99 -26.57
CA LEU A 18 17.50 17.28 -25.63
C LEU A 18 17.09 18.20 -24.48
N LEU A 19 15.78 18.35 -24.33
CA LEU A 19 15.08 19.12 -23.32
C LEU A 19 15.27 18.53 -21.90
N LEU A 20 15.48 19.44 -20.95
CA LEU A 20 14.86 19.54 -19.61
C LEU A 20 14.56 18.25 -18.82
N ALA A 21 15.28 18.08 -17.70
CA ALA A 21 14.66 17.78 -16.41
C ALA A 21 15.51 18.42 -15.30
N VAL A 22 15.06 19.55 -14.79
CA VAL A 22 15.56 20.16 -13.55
C VAL A 22 15.03 19.29 -12.41
N GLY A 23 15.82 18.31 -11.99
CA GLY A 23 15.66 17.65 -10.70
C GLY A 23 16.50 18.37 -9.67
N VAL A 24 16.04 19.52 -9.16
CA VAL A 24 16.58 20.06 -7.90
C VAL A 24 16.05 19.14 -6.80
N VAL A 25 16.78 18.05 -6.53
CA VAL A 25 16.70 17.39 -5.24
C VAL A 25 17.27 18.41 -4.27
N GLY A 26 16.39 19.10 -3.55
CA GLY A 26 16.76 19.94 -2.43
C GLY A 26 17.44 19.06 -1.38
N ALA A 27 18.77 19.03 -1.39
CA ALA A 27 19.54 18.53 -0.28
C ALA A 27 19.27 19.46 0.89
N ILE A 28 18.37 19.06 1.79
CA ILE A 28 18.24 19.66 3.12
C ILE A 28 19.62 19.53 3.79
N PRO A 29 20.27 20.64 4.18
CA PRO A 29 21.56 20.59 4.83
C PRO A 29 21.39 19.81 6.15
N ALA A 30 22.17 18.74 6.31
CA ALA A 30 22.27 18.03 7.59
C ALA A 30 22.87 19.00 8.62
N TRP A 31 22.02 19.54 9.49
CA TRP A 31 22.45 20.35 10.62
C TRP A 31 23.17 19.46 11.63
N SER A 32 24.46 19.71 11.81
CA SER A 32 25.26 19.14 12.91
C SER A 32 25.59 20.29 13.85
N PRO A 33 24.89 20.47 14.99
CA PRO A 33 25.30 21.45 15.97
C PRO A 33 26.68 21.07 16.51
N ALA A 34 27.60 22.03 16.56
CA ALA A 34 28.90 21.82 17.16
C ALA A 34 28.71 21.49 18.65
N SER A 35 29.25 20.36 19.10
CA SER A 35 29.24 19.98 20.52
C SER A 35 30.05 21.02 21.32
N PRO A 36 29.45 21.79 22.24
CA PRO A 36 30.25 22.65 23.10
C PRO A 36 31.14 21.76 23.99
N GLN A 37 32.45 22.01 23.95
CA GLN A 37 33.41 21.37 24.84
C GLN A 37 33.05 21.74 26.28
N ALA A 38 32.58 20.77 27.06
CA ALA A 38 32.24 20.97 28.45
C ALA A 38 33.49 21.37 29.26
N ALA A 39 33.55 22.63 29.67
CA ALA A 39 34.37 23.05 30.79
C ALA A 39 33.42 23.61 31.85
N ALA A 40 33.21 22.87 32.93
CA ALA A 40 32.56 23.41 34.11
C ALA A 40 33.20 22.84 35.36
N ALA A 41 33.91 23.69 36.09
CA ALA A 41 33.96 23.54 37.53
C ALA A 41 32.51 23.62 38.04
N THR A 42 32.08 22.61 38.81
CA THR A 42 30.74 22.59 39.40
C THR A 42 30.61 23.80 40.33
N VAL A 43 29.71 24.73 40.02
CA VAL A 43 29.40 25.84 40.93
C VAL A 43 28.80 25.25 42.20
N SER A 44 29.23 25.74 43.36
CA SER A 44 28.73 25.20 44.62
C SER A 44 27.24 25.52 44.81
N SER A 45 26.46 24.51 45.21
CA SER A 45 25.05 24.61 45.59
C SER A 45 24.88 25.27 46.97
N GLY A 46 24.89 26.60 47.02
CA GLY A 46 24.59 27.35 48.24
C GLY A 46 24.34 28.82 47.94
N ILE A 47 23.59 29.49 48.82
CA ILE A 47 23.27 30.91 48.70
C ILE A 47 24.26 31.74 49.52
N SER A 48 24.68 32.88 48.98
CA SER A 48 25.45 33.88 49.73
C SER A 48 24.48 34.77 50.49
N TYR A 49 24.68 34.90 51.80
CA TYR A 49 23.87 35.74 52.67
C TYR A 49 24.76 36.79 53.34
N GLN A 50 24.39 38.06 53.20
CA GLN A 50 25.13 39.17 53.78
C GLN A 50 24.20 40.02 54.63
N GLY A 51 24.74 40.61 55.69
CA GLY A 51 23.96 41.46 56.58
C GLY A 51 24.82 42.47 57.32
N ARG A 52 24.15 43.46 57.89
CA ARG A 52 24.76 44.41 58.82
C ARG A 52 24.20 44.19 60.22
N LEU A 53 25.05 43.71 61.12
CA LEU A 53 24.76 43.55 62.54
C LEU A 53 25.06 44.85 63.30
N THR A 54 24.06 45.39 63.97
CA THR A 54 24.15 46.60 64.79
C THR A 54 23.55 46.36 66.17
N THR A 55 23.92 47.22 67.12
CA THR A 55 23.14 47.39 68.36
C THR A 55 21.73 47.91 68.05
N PRO A 56 20.77 47.84 69.00
CA PRO A 56 19.46 48.49 68.85
C PRO A 56 19.52 50.00 68.57
N GLY A 57 20.61 50.66 68.98
CA GLY A 57 20.89 52.09 68.69
C GLY A 57 21.55 52.34 67.33
N GLY A 58 21.72 51.32 66.48
CA GLY A 58 22.28 51.44 65.13
C GLY A 58 23.81 51.46 65.04
N VAL A 59 24.52 51.32 66.18
CA VAL A 59 25.99 51.27 66.19
C VAL A 59 26.47 49.92 65.64
N PRO A 60 27.33 49.89 64.60
CA PRO A 60 27.85 48.65 64.03
C PRO A 60 28.69 47.85 65.02
N LEU A 61 28.52 46.53 64.99
CA LEU A 61 29.24 45.60 65.86
C LEU A 61 30.52 45.06 65.21
N ASN A 62 31.51 44.70 66.02
CA ASN A 62 32.79 44.13 65.59
C ASN A 62 33.14 42.92 66.46
N GLY A 63 33.67 41.86 65.87
CA GLY A 63 34.09 40.65 66.57
C GLY A 63 33.48 39.39 65.98
N THR A 64 33.73 38.25 66.62
CA THR A 64 33.16 36.96 66.21
C THR A 64 31.90 36.67 67.01
N TYR A 65 30.79 36.39 66.33
CA TYR A 65 29.49 36.10 66.93
C TYR A 65 29.06 34.68 66.57
N THR A 66 28.40 33.98 67.49
CA THR A 66 27.78 32.68 67.19
C THR A 66 26.44 32.94 66.52
N MET A 67 26.33 32.63 65.22
CA MET A 67 25.12 32.80 64.44
C MET A 67 24.54 31.46 64.00
N ARG A 68 23.21 31.37 63.93
CA ARG A 68 22.47 30.24 63.32
C ARG A 68 21.40 30.79 62.39
N PHE A 69 21.35 30.23 61.19
CA PHE A 69 20.41 30.56 60.12
C PHE A 69 19.49 29.36 59.89
N ILE A 70 18.19 29.63 59.79
CA ILE A 70 17.16 28.62 59.54
C ILE A 70 16.27 29.10 58.40
N VAL A 71 16.07 28.27 57.38
CA VAL A 71 15.19 28.56 56.25
C VAL A 71 13.81 27.98 56.53
N TYR A 72 12.77 28.79 56.33
CA TYR A 72 11.37 28.46 56.52
C TYR A 72 10.57 28.65 55.24
N ASP A 73 9.49 27.88 55.12
CA ASP A 73 8.49 27.93 54.04
C ASP A 73 7.35 28.96 54.28
N ASP A 74 7.39 29.70 55.39
CA ASP A 74 6.45 30.78 55.70
C ASP A 74 7.11 31.90 56.54
N ALA A 75 6.57 33.12 56.41
CA ALA A 75 7.09 34.33 57.05
C ALA A 75 6.97 34.34 58.59
N VAL A 76 6.00 33.63 59.16
CA VAL A 76 5.68 33.66 60.61
C VAL A 76 5.48 32.26 61.18
N ALA A 77 4.66 31.44 60.52
CA ALA A 77 4.46 30.03 60.84
C ALA A 77 5.40 29.17 59.97
N GLY A 78 5.13 27.88 59.80
CA GLY A 78 5.87 27.04 58.84
C GLY A 78 6.96 26.15 59.44
N SER A 79 7.47 25.26 58.59
CA SER A 79 8.44 24.23 58.92
C SER A 79 9.85 24.70 58.58
N ALA A 80 10.82 24.29 59.39
CA ALA A 80 12.23 24.50 59.05
C ALA A 80 12.60 23.55 57.91
N MET A 81 12.89 24.11 56.74
CA MET A 81 13.36 23.37 55.57
C MET A 81 14.84 23.05 55.68
N TRP A 82 15.62 23.97 56.27
CA TRP A 82 17.05 23.82 56.44
C TRP A 82 17.58 24.59 57.65
N ASP A 83 18.67 24.09 58.25
CA ASP A 83 19.31 24.68 59.42
C ASP A 83 20.83 24.58 59.35
N SER A 84 21.51 25.72 59.46
CA SER A 84 22.98 25.79 59.47
C SER A 84 23.65 25.22 60.72
N GLY A 85 22.91 25.06 61.83
CA GLY A 85 23.51 24.92 63.16
C GLY A 85 24.24 26.18 63.62
N ASN A 86 25.04 26.07 64.68
CA ASN A 86 25.82 27.21 65.20
C ASN A 86 27.10 27.41 64.37
N MET A 87 27.30 28.64 63.89
CA MET A 87 28.47 29.05 63.13
C MET A 87 29.15 30.25 63.80
N ASN A 88 30.48 30.23 63.88
CA ASN A 88 31.25 31.38 64.35
C ASN A 88 31.53 32.33 63.17
N ILE A 89 30.85 33.47 63.15
CA ILE A 89 30.91 34.43 62.04
C ILE A 89 31.66 35.68 62.50
N THR A 90 32.73 36.03 61.80
CA THR A 90 33.46 37.29 62.02
C THR A 90 32.68 38.43 61.39
N VAL A 91 32.41 39.46 62.20
CA VAL A 91 31.73 40.70 61.84
C VAL A 91 32.73 41.84 61.91
N GLU A 92 32.83 42.62 60.83
CA GLU A 92 33.72 43.77 60.74
C GLU A 92 32.94 45.00 60.26
N ASN A 93 33.00 46.10 61.02
CA ASN A 93 32.19 47.30 60.83
C ASN A 93 30.69 47.03 60.68
N GLY A 94 30.21 46.03 61.41
CA GLY A 94 28.84 45.50 61.36
C GLY A 94 28.59 44.55 60.20
N LEU A 95 29.46 44.42 59.21
CA LEU A 95 29.20 43.59 58.03
C LEU A 95 29.63 42.14 58.27
N PHE A 96 28.81 41.21 57.78
CA PHE A 96 29.16 39.80 57.66
C PHE A 96 28.68 39.24 56.32
N ALA A 97 29.37 38.20 55.88
CA ALA A 97 28.99 37.38 54.74
C ALA A 97 29.13 35.91 55.12
N VAL A 98 28.12 35.12 54.81
CA VAL A 98 28.07 33.68 55.08
C VAL A 98 27.51 32.95 53.87
N LYS A 99 27.96 31.72 53.66
CA LYS A 99 27.38 30.84 52.65
C LYS A 99 26.44 29.85 53.34
N LEU A 100 25.19 29.80 52.90
CA LEU A 100 24.19 28.85 53.39
C LEU A 100 24.05 27.72 52.36
N ASN A 101 24.37 26.49 52.78
CA ASN A 101 24.32 25.30 51.91
C ASN A 101 22.92 24.68 51.93
N VAL A 102 21.91 25.46 51.55
CA VAL A 102 20.52 24.97 51.40
C VAL A 102 20.48 24.02 50.20
N ASP A 103 19.72 22.92 50.31
CA ASP A 103 19.56 21.98 49.20
C ASP A 103 18.83 22.66 48.04
N GLN A 104 19.26 22.38 46.81
CA GLN A 104 18.60 22.87 45.61
C GLN A 104 17.18 22.30 45.48
N ALA A 105 16.93 21.08 45.99
CA ALA A 105 15.60 20.48 45.98
C ALA A 105 14.57 21.31 46.76
N ASP A 106 15.03 22.03 47.80
CA ASP A 106 14.21 22.93 48.61
C ASP A 106 14.06 24.33 47.98
N MET A 107 14.65 24.58 46.82
CA MET A 107 14.65 25.86 46.10
C MET A 107 13.97 25.71 44.74
N ASN A 108 12.70 25.32 44.73
CA ASN A 108 11.91 25.07 43.51
C ASN A 108 11.13 26.29 42.99
N GLY A 109 11.43 27.48 43.54
CA GLY A 109 10.80 28.74 43.19
C GLY A 109 9.61 29.13 44.08
N GLN A 110 9.37 28.40 45.16
CA GLN A 110 8.46 28.79 46.22
C GLN A 110 9.03 29.94 47.07
N ALA A 111 8.16 30.65 47.79
CA ALA A 111 8.58 31.70 48.72
C ALA A 111 9.29 31.09 49.95
N LEU A 112 10.41 31.69 50.37
CA LEU A 112 11.24 31.20 51.47
C LEU A 112 11.74 32.37 52.32
N TRP A 113 11.93 32.12 53.62
CA TRP A 113 12.38 33.12 54.59
C TRP A 113 13.52 32.62 55.46
N VAL A 114 14.48 33.49 55.79
CA VAL A 114 15.60 33.22 56.70
C VAL A 114 15.32 33.80 58.08
N SER A 115 15.36 32.94 59.09
CA SER A 115 15.48 33.34 60.49
C SER A 115 16.95 33.39 60.90
N ILE A 116 17.33 34.40 61.67
CA ILE A 116 18.70 34.63 62.13
C ILE A 116 18.71 34.62 63.65
N ILE A 117 19.57 33.81 64.24
CA ILE A 117 19.80 33.74 65.68
C ILE A 117 21.25 34.19 65.92
N VAL A 118 21.46 35.20 66.76
CA VAL A 118 22.79 35.73 67.10
C VAL A 118 22.98 35.62 68.61
N ASP A 119 24.00 34.88 69.05
CA ASP A 119 24.29 34.60 70.46
C ASP A 119 23.04 34.14 71.26
N GLY A 120 22.20 33.33 70.62
CA GLY A 120 20.96 32.79 71.21
C GLY A 120 19.72 33.68 71.08
N GLN A 121 19.85 34.92 70.59
CA GLN A 121 18.72 35.80 70.33
C GLN A 121 18.20 35.66 68.89
N THR A 122 16.93 35.30 68.73
CA THR A 122 16.28 35.30 67.40
C THR A 122 15.92 36.71 66.98
N LEU A 123 16.35 37.11 65.78
CA LEU A 123 16.00 38.38 65.15
C LEU A 123 14.66 38.25 64.43
N SER A 124 13.83 39.29 64.53
CA SER A 124 12.48 39.35 63.94
C SER A 124 12.30 40.65 63.16
N PRO A 125 11.57 40.64 62.02
CA PRO A 125 10.94 39.48 61.37
C PRO A 125 11.93 38.60 60.59
N ARG A 126 11.50 37.41 60.16
CA ARG A 126 12.25 36.60 59.18
C ARG A 126 12.38 37.37 57.86
N GLN A 127 13.51 37.22 57.17
CA GLN A 127 13.78 37.93 55.92
C GLN A 127 13.47 37.06 54.71
N GLU A 128 12.68 37.56 53.77
CA GLU A 128 12.37 36.84 52.53
C GLU A 128 13.61 36.70 51.64
N ILE A 129 13.78 35.53 51.02
CA ILE A 129 14.81 35.28 50.03
C ILE A 129 14.26 35.70 48.66
N LEU A 130 14.77 36.80 48.11
CA LEU A 130 14.39 37.29 46.79
C LEU A 130 15.36 36.79 45.70
N PRO A 131 14.88 36.48 44.49
CA PRO A 131 15.73 36.11 43.36
C PRO A 131 16.53 37.32 42.84
N ALA A 132 17.71 37.05 42.25
CA ALA A 132 18.41 38.05 41.44
C ALA A 132 17.56 38.43 40.21
N PRO A 133 17.68 39.66 39.66
CA PRO A 133 16.83 40.12 38.55
C PRO A 133 16.80 39.17 37.35
N TYR A 134 17.96 38.64 36.94
CA TYR A 134 18.05 37.67 35.84
C TYR A 134 17.57 36.26 36.19
N ALA A 135 17.46 35.92 37.48
CA ALA A 135 16.90 34.63 37.92
C ALA A 135 15.37 34.63 37.93
N LEU A 136 14.71 35.79 37.74
CA LEU A 136 13.25 35.87 37.60
C LEU A 136 12.73 35.08 36.39
N SER A 137 13.57 34.84 35.37
CA SER A 137 13.24 34.02 34.20
C SER A 137 13.33 32.51 34.47
N LEU A 138 13.60 32.08 35.71
CA LEU A 138 13.72 30.67 36.10
C LEU A 138 12.73 30.25 37.20
N ARG A 139 11.82 31.14 37.61
CA ARG A 139 10.74 30.79 38.54
C ARG A 139 9.59 30.07 37.82
N PRO A 140 8.70 29.36 38.54
CA PRO A 140 7.47 28.84 37.97
C PRO A 140 6.68 29.90 37.18
N GLY A 141 6.31 29.57 35.94
CA GLY A 141 5.61 30.49 35.03
C GLY A 141 6.48 31.52 34.31
N ALA A 142 7.81 31.34 34.31
CA ALA A 142 8.70 32.19 33.52
C ALA A 142 8.68 31.84 32.03
N ASP A 143 8.68 32.87 31.18
CA ASP A 143 8.89 32.75 29.75
C ASP A 143 10.36 33.02 29.40
N ILE A 144 10.99 32.11 28.67
CA ILE A 144 12.31 32.32 28.09
C ILE A 144 12.11 32.91 26.69
N VAL A 145 12.17 34.24 26.63
CA VAL A 145 12.01 35.01 25.38
C VAL A 145 13.34 35.65 25.02
N GLY A 146 13.80 35.41 23.79
CA GLY A 146 14.99 36.07 23.26
C GLY A 146 15.17 35.77 21.78
N ASP A 147 15.81 36.68 21.07
CA ASP A 147 16.36 36.37 19.76
C ASP A 147 17.57 35.46 19.93
N ALA A 148 17.82 34.60 18.94
CA ALA A 148 19.06 33.87 18.87
C ALA A 148 20.24 34.86 18.85
N ILE A 149 21.23 34.70 19.75
CA ILE A 149 22.37 35.62 19.87
C ILE A 149 23.20 35.62 18.57
N ALA A 150 23.30 34.46 17.92
CA ALA A 150 23.63 34.28 16.51
C ALA A 150 22.48 33.58 15.78
N ALA A 151 22.41 33.68 14.45
CA ALA A 151 21.30 33.15 13.63
C ALA A 151 21.01 31.63 13.77
N ASN A 152 21.90 30.89 14.43
CA ASN A 152 21.83 29.45 14.65
C ASN A 152 21.75 29.05 16.14
N ASP A 153 21.62 30.02 17.05
CA ASP A 153 21.56 29.72 18.48
C ASP A 153 20.13 29.36 18.90
N ALA A 154 19.99 28.32 19.72
CA ALA A 154 18.71 28.04 20.37
C ALA A 154 18.51 28.96 21.57
N THR A 155 17.28 29.42 21.78
CA THR A 155 16.89 30.15 23.00
C THR A 155 17.02 29.29 24.26
N LEU A 156 16.82 27.98 24.12
CA LEU A 156 17.08 26.95 25.14
C LEU A 156 17.76 25.74 24.49
N ALA A 157 18.94 25.36 24.98
CA ALA A 157 19.64 24.15 24.55
C ALA A 157 19.94 23.26 25.76
N GLY A 158 19.43 22.03 25.72
CA GLY A 158 19.76 20.98 26.68
C GLY A 158 20.83 20.05 26.13
N TYR A 159 21.89 19.82 26.91
CA TYR A 159 22.92 18.83 26.59
C TYR A 159 23.06 17.90 27.78
N ALA A 160 22.90 16.60 27.53
CA ALA A 160 23.13 15.58 28.54
C ALA A 160 24.32 14.69 28.13
N PRO A 161 25.11 14.16 29.10
CA PRO A 161 26.10 13.13 28.82
C PRO A 161 25.42 11.86 28.31
N ALA A 162 26.20 10.91 27.79
CA ALA A 162 25.77 9.77 26.94
C ALA A 162 24.54 8.93 27.37
N THR A 163 24.05 9.05 28.61
CA THR A 163 22.89 8.32 29.14
C THR A 163 21.83 9.20 29.82
N GLY A 164 21.97 10.52 29.80
CA GLY A 164 21.05 11.43 30.47
C GLY A 164 19.95 11.97 29.55
N THR A 165 18.82 12.36 30.14
CA THR A 165 17.77 13.10 29.45
C THR A 165 18.15 14.58 29.39
N ALA A 166 18.26 15.14 28.17
CA ALA A 166 18.60 16.56 27.99
C ALA A 166 17.45 17.50 28.34
N LEU A 167 16.21 17.11 28.03
CA LEU A 167 14.98 17.83 28.36
C LEU A 167 13.91 16.83 28.77
N TYR A 168 13.30 17.06 29.93
CA TYR A 168 12.17 16.27 30.43
C TYR A 168 10.97 17.20 30.66
N ALA A 169 9.83 16.85 30.08
CA ALA A 169 8.58 17.57 30.23
C ALA A 169 7.48 16.58 30.62
N ASP A 170 6.78 16.87 31.71
CA ASP A 170 5.66 16.08 32.23
C ASP A 170 4.47 16.99 32.50
N ALA A 171 3.28 16.53 32.12
CA ALA A 171 2.04 17.27 32.30
C ALA A 171 0.91 16.31 32.67
N ALA A 172 0.36 16.47 33.88
CA ALA A 172 -0.67 15.57 34.41
C ALA A 172 -2.01 15.60 33.65
N GLY A 173 -2.30 16.69 32.95
CA GLY A 173 -3.52 16.83 32.13
C GLY A 173 -3.44 17.86 31.01
N GLY A 174 -2.26 18.44 30.79
CA GLY A 174 -1.99 19.44 29.76
C GLY A 174 -1.13 18.89 28.64
N VAL A 175 -0.71 19.78 27.74
CA VAL A 175 0.27 19.44 26.70
C VAL A 175 1.65 19.37 27.34
N GLY A 176 2.34 18.24 27.20
CA GLY A 176 3.73 18.09 27.67
C GLY A 176 4.70 18.95 26.85
N VAL A 177 4.64 18.84 25.52
CA VAL A 177 5.46 19.63 24.58
C VAL A 177 4.58 20.14 23.44
N PHE A 178 4.62 21.45 23.18
CA PHE A 178 3.95 22.11 22.07
C PHE A 178 5.02 22.76 21.18
N GLY A 179 5.15 22.29 19.93
CA GLY A 179 6.09 22.82 18.93
C GLY A 179 5.33 23.37 17.74
N ASP A 180 5.61 24.62 17.39
CA ASP A 180 4.99 25.34 16.27
C ASP A 180 6.07 26.07 15.47
N SER A 181 5.95 26.06 14.15
CA SER A 181 6.88 26.74 13.24
C SER A 181 6.19 27.12 11.95
N GLU A 182 6.26 28.40 11.58
CA GLU A 182 5.64 28.90 10.34
C GLU A 182 6.36 28.44 9.07
N ASN A 183 7.68 28.23 9.15
CA ASN A 183 8.55 28.07 7.98
C ASN A 183 9.50 26.86 8.08
N SER A 184 9.36 26.01 9.11
CA SER A 184 10.26 24.88 9.35
C SER A 184 9.58 23.75 10.14
N TYR A 185 10.36 22.83 10.69
CA TYR A 185 9.85 21.76 11.54
C TYR A 185 9.39 22.31 12.89
N GLY A 186 8.13 22.09 13.27
CA GLY A 186 7.68 22.33 14.65
C GLY A 186 8.41 21.44 15.65
N VAL A 187 8.70 20.19 15.26
CA VAL A 187 9.54 19.24 16.01
C VAL A 187 10.38 18.42 15.03
N GLN A 188 11.69 18.36 15.25
CA GLN A 188 12.61 17.52 14.49
C GLN A 188 13.30 16.51 15.42
N GLY A 189 13.15 15.22 15.12
CA GLY A 189 13.83 14.13 15.84
C GLY A 189 14.78 13.37 14.91
N SER A 190 15.99 13.10 15.37
CA SER A 190 16.99 12.29 14.66
C SER A 190 17.70 11.36 15.63
N SER A 191 18.09 10.19 15.14
CA SER A 191 18.87 9.21 15.89
C SER A 191 19.72 8.38 14.93
N ASP A 192 21.02 8.22 15.24
CA ASP A 192 21.93 7.45 14.40
C ASP A 192 21.75 5.94 14.57
N ASN A 193 21.36 5.50 15.77
CA ASN A 193 21.39 4.08 16.18
C ASN A 193 20.10 3.61 16.86
N SER A 194 19.05 4.45 16.93
CA SER A 194 17.81 4.12 17.62
C SER A 194 16.60 4.82 16.98
N TRP A 195 15.50 4.95 17.72
CA TRP A 195 14.29 5.60 17.24
C TRP A 195 14.47 7.13 17.20
N GLY A 196 14.20 7.76 16.05
CA GLY A 196 14.11 9.22 15.94
C GLY A 196 12.90 9.81 16.70
N GLY A 197 11.91 8.98 17.02
CA GLY A 197 10.76 9.31 17.86
C GLY A 197 10.07 8.03 18.39
N TYR A 198 9.54 8.08 19.61
CA TYR A 198 8.83 6.98 20.25
C TYR A 198 7.54 7.50 20.89
N PHE A 199 6.40 7.05 20.37
CA PHE A 199 5.08 7.52 20.79
C PHE A 199 4.24 6.36 21.29
N THR A 200 3.68 6.50 22.49
CA THR A 200 2.83 5.49 23.12
C THR A 200 1.56 6.12 23.65
N SER A 201 0.42 5.43 23.47
CA SER A 201 -0.85 5.83 24.06
C SER A 201 -1.59 4.61 24.56
N ALA A 202 -2.10 4.67 25.79
CA ALA A 202 -2.84 3.56 26.38
C ALA A 202 -4.29 3.47 25.87
N ASN A 203 -4.91 4.62 25.55
CA ASN A 203 -6.34 4.71 25.27
C ASN A 203 -6.68 5.54 24.02
N GLY A 204 -5.70 6.14 23.33
CA GLY A 204 -5.92 7.02 22.19
C GLY A 204 -4.95 6.78 21.03
N TYR A 205 -4.84 7.76 20.13
CA TYR A 205 -3.88 7.70 19.03
C TYR A 205 -2.46 7.85 19.58
N GLY A 206 -1.57 6.90 19.23
CA GLY A 206 -0.13 7.07 19.45
C GLY A 206 0.47 8.16 18.56
N LEU A 207 -0.02 8.27 17.33
CA LEU A 207 0.33 9.33 16.39
C LEU A 207 -0.93 9.74 15.62
N ARG A 208 -1.21 11.05 15.56
CA ARG A 208 -2.25 11.64 14.72
C ARG A 208 -1.60 12.68 13.84
N VAL A 209 -1.80 12.58 12.53
CA VAL A 209 -1.29 13.55 11.56
C VAL A 209 -2.46 14.13 10.79
N ASN A 210 -2.48 15.46 10.68
CA ASN A 210 -3.51 16.20 9.96
C ASN A 210 -2.81 17.18 9.01
N THR A 211 -3.21 17.17 7.74
CA THR A 211 -2.68 18.08 6.71
C THR A 211 -3.89 18.72 6.03
N ASP A 212 -4.04 20.04 6.19
CA ASP A 212 -5.19 20.81 5.65
C ASP A 212 -4.94 21.35 4.23
N GLY A 213 -3.80 20.97 3.63
CA GLY A 213 -3.46 21.28 2.26
C GLY A 213 -4.47 20.68 1.27
N THR A 214 -4.64 21.34 0.13
CA THR A 214 -5.71 21.03 -0.84
C THR A 214 -5.20 20.57 -2.20
N ASP A 215 -3.88 20.57 -2.40
CA ASP A 215 -3.27 20.09 -3.64
C ASP A 215 -2.58 18.73 -3.45
N HIS A 216 -2.11 18.14 -4.56
CA HIS A 216 -1.54 16.79 -4.53
C HIS A 216 -0.10 16.72 -4.01
N TYR A 217 0.52 17.84 -3.68
CA TYR A 217 1.83 17.88 -3.02
C TYR A 217 1.71 17.90 -1.49
N ASP A 218 0.50 18.06 -0.97
CA ASP A 218 0.23 18.03 0.46
C ASP A 218 0.07 16.59 0.96
N HIS A 219 0.99 16.16 1.83
CA HIS A 219 1.03 14.78 2.34
C HIS A 219 0.74 14.73 3.84
N GLY A 220 -0.08 13.77 4.27
CA GLY A 220 -0.21 13.40 5.69
C GLY A 220 1.07 12.77 6.25
N ALA A 221 1.77 11.97 5.45
CA ALA A 221 3.07 11.41 5.82
C ALA A 221 3.90 11.12 4.57
N TYR A 222 5.20 11.40 4.63
CA TYR A 222 6.20 10.97 3.65
C TYR A 222 7.20 10.04 4.33
N ILE A 223 7.13 8.74 4.02
CA ILE A 223 7.89 7.70 4.71
C ILE A 223 8.72 6.93 3.68
N THR A 224 10.05 6.96 3.86
CA THR A 224 10.99 6.26 2.99
C THR A 224 11.85 5.32 3.80
N SER A 225 12.24 4.19 3.21
CA SER A 225 13.20 3.26 3.81
C SER A 225 14.09 2.67 2.74
N GLN A 226 15.41 2.69 2.96
CA GLN A 226 16.38 2.07 2.04
C GLN A 226 16.45 0.54 2.19
N GLY A 227 15.95 -0.01 3.29
CA GLY A 227 15.79 -1.47 3.52
C GLY A 227 14.62 -1.76 4.46
N GLY A 228 14.24 -3.03 4.68
CA GLY A 228 13.12 -3.39 5.56
C GLY A 228 11.75 -2.82 5.13
N TYR A 229 10.81 -2.72 6.07
CA TYR A 229 9.47 -2.17 5.83
C TYR A 229 9.43 -0.66 6.10
N ALA A 230 8.93 0.13 5.15
CA ALA A 230 8.65 1.56 5.39
C ALA A 230 7.52 1.74 6.43
N ILE A 231 6.50 0.88 6.40
CA ILE A 231 5.41 0.83 7.40
C ILE A 231 5.21 -0.61 7.83
N LEU A 232 5.30 -0.87 9.13
CA LEU A 232 4.93 -2.14 9.75
C LEU A 232 3.76 -1.90 10.71
N ALA A 233 2.56 -2.33 10.30
CA ALA A 233 1.36 -2.23 11.12
C ALA A 233 0.95 -3.61 11.63
N ARG A 234 0.77 -3.75 12.95
CA ARG A 234 0.36 -5.00 13.59
C ARG A 234 -0.84 -4.74 14.51
N SER A 235 -1.88 -5.53 14.34
CA SER A 235 -3.08 -5.51 15.19
C SER A 235 -3.42 -6.92 15.64
N ALA A 236 -3.56 -7.12 16.95
CA ALA A 236 -3.90 -8.44 17.50
C ALA A 236 -5.40 -8.73 17.42
N ASN A 237 -6.23 -7.69 17.46
CA ASN A 237 -7.67 -7.80 17.70
C ASN A 237 -8.54 -7.14 16.63
N ASN A 238 -7.94 -6.48 15.62
CA ASN A 238 -8.69 -5.71 14.62
C ASN A 238 -7.88 -5.54 13.31
N MET A 239 -8.25 -4.57 12.48
CA MET A 239 -7.57 -4.19 11.25
C MET A 239 -6.10 -3.78 11.49
N GLY A 240 -5.18 -4.28 10.67
CA GLY A 240 -3.79 -3.83 10.62
C GLY A 240 -3.65 -2.46 9.94
N VAL A 241 -4.28 -2.29 8.78
CA VAL A 241 -4.33 -1.02 8.03
C VAL A 241 -5.77 -0.75 7.59
N ARG A 242 -6.26 0.47 7.83
CA ARG A 242 -7.59 0.94 7.38
C ARG A 242 -7.42 2.19 6.54
N GLY A 243 -7.86 2.12 5.28
CA GLY A 243 -7.94 3.25 4.36
C GLY A 243 -9.39 3.65 4.12
N GLU A 244 -9.69 4.94 4.26
CA GLU A 244 -11.01 5.52 4.01
C GLU A 244 -10.89 6.67 3.02
N ALA A 245 -11.84 6.77 2.09
CA ALA A 245 -11.88 7.84 1.10
C ALA A 245 -13.30 8.36 0.88
N GLY A 246 -13.50 9.66 1.06
CA GLY A 246 -14.78 10.35 0.92
C GLY A 246 -15.72 10.19 2.13
N ASP A 247 -16.97 10.63 2.00
CA ASP A 247 -18.00 10.38 3.02
C ASP A 247 -18.43 8.91 2.96
N ILE A 248 -17.98 8.12 3.92
CA ILE A 248 -18.29 6.69 4.01
C ILE A 248 -19.57 6.41 4.80
N THR A 249 -20.38 7.43 5.12
CA THR A 249 -21.66 7.25 5.81
C THR A 249 -22.56 6.29 5.02
N GLY A 250 -23.02 5.23 5.68
CA GLY A 250 -23.86 4.20 5.06
C GLY A 250 -23.10 3.15 4.23
N VAL A 251 -21.77 3.24 4.11
CA VAL A 251 -20.95 2.17 3.52
C VAL A 251 -20.77 1.04 4.54
N PRO A 252 -21.17 -0.21 4.23
CA PRO A 252 -21.00 -1.34 5.14
C PRO A 252 -19.51 -1.61 5.44
N HIS A 253 -19.18 -1.84 6.71
CA HIS A 253 -17.82 -2.11 7.17
C HIS A 253 -17.68 -3.53 7.73
N PRO A 254 -16.58 -4.24 7.42
CA PRO A 254 -16.36 -5.61 7.87
C PRO A 254 -16.01 -5.66 9.38
N LEU A 255 -16.29 -6.80 10.02
CA LEU A 255 -15.99 -7.07 11.44
C LEU A 255 -14.91 -8.16 11.54
N GLY A 256 -14.09 -8.12 12.61
CA GLY A 256 -13.05 -9.11 12.90
C GLY A 256 -11.62 -8.67 12.56
N SER A 257 -10.67 -9.60 12.65
CA SER A 257 -9.25 -9.36 12.35
C SER A 257 -9.01 -9.34 10.84
N ILE A 258 -8.53 -8.21 10.31
CA ILE A 258 -8.38 -8.00 8.87
C ILE A 258 -7.00 -7.37 8.59
N GLY A 259 -6.31 -7.78 7.52
CA GLY A 259 -5.03 -7.18 7.14
C GLY A 259 -5.19 -5.74 6.65
N VAL A 260 -5.94 -5.57 5.57
CA VAL A 260 -6.17 -4.27 4.89
C VAL A 260 -7.66 -4.12 4.57
N VAL A 261 -8.24 -2.95 4.86
CA VAL A 261 -9.59 -2.57 4.43
C VAL A 261 -9.52 -1.25 3.67
N GLY A 262 -10.06 -1.22 2.45
CA GLY A 262 -10.27 0.00 1.68
C GLY A 262 -11.76 0.29 1.50
N LEU A 263 -12.22 1.43 2.01
CA LEU A 263 -13.61 1.90 1.90
C LEU A 263 -13.64 3.17 1.05
N GLY A 264 -14.51 3.22 0.04
CA GLY A 264 -14.67 4.42 -0.77
C GLY A 264 -15.98 4.46 -1.55
N LEU A 265 -16.50 5.68 -1.76
CA LEU A 265 -17.73 5.93 -2.51
C LEU A 265 -17.66 5.51 -3.99
N SER A 266 -16.47 5.60 -4.59
CA SER A 266 -16.24 5.23 -6.00
C SER A 266 -15.30 4.03 -6.14
N ARG A 267 -14.20 3.99 -5.38
CA ARG A 267 -13.22 2.90 -5.36
C ARG A 267 -12.70 2.69 -3.94
N GLY A 268 -12.77 1.47 -3.43
CA GLY A 268 -12.21 1.11 -2.12
C GLY A 268 -10.73 0.72 -2.19
N VAL A 269 -10.39 -0.21 -3.10
CA VAL A 269 -9.02 -0.68 -3.36
C VAL A 269 -8.83 -0.83 -4.87
N VAL A 270 -7.65 -0.44 -5.38
CA VAL A 270 -7.26 -0.61 -6.79
C VAL A 270 -5.91 -1.32 -6.83
N GLY A 271 -5.83 -2.43 -7.56
CA GLY A 271 -4.57 -3.07 -7.93
C GLY A 271 -4.35 -2.98 -9.43
N SER A 272 -3.14 -2.61 -9.85
CA SER A 272 -2.76 -2.46 -11.26
C SER A 272 -1.31 -2.89 -11.47
N SER A 273 -1.02 -3.58 -12.58
CA SER A 273 0.33 -4.02 -12.95
C SER A 273 0.52 -3.96 -14.46
N ASN A 274 1.78 -3.80 -14.91
CA ASN A 274 2.15 -3.73 -16.34
C ASN A 274 2.49 -5.10 -16.94
N THR A 275 3.15 -5.98 -16.17
CA THR A 275 3.70 -7.25 -16.67
C THR A 275 3.32 -8.46 -15.84
N GLY A 276 2.58 -8.27 -14.74
CA GLY A 276 2.20 -9.35 -13.83
C GLY A 276 0.81 -9.11 -13.22
N SER A 277 0.54 -9.77 -12.09
CA SER A 277 -0.77 -9.71 -11.43
C SER A 277 -1.04 -8.33 -10.82
N GLY A 278 -2.12 -7.67 -11.25
CA GLY A 278 -2.59 -6.43 -10.61
C GLY A 278 -3.12 -6.66 -9.20
N VAL A 279 -3.78 -7.80 -8.99
CA VAL A 279 -4.20 -8.33 -7.69
C VAL A 279 -3.97 -9.84 -7.72
N PHE A 280 -3.23 -10.38 -6.74
CA PHE A 280 -3.06 -11.81 -6.53
C PHE A 280 -3.72 -12.19 -5.20
N ALA A 281 -4.56 -13.23 -5.20
CA ALA A 281 -5.26 -13.68 -4.01
C ALA A 281 -5.20 -15.21 -3.90
N SER A 282 -4.90 -15.71 -2.70
CA SER A 282 -4.82 -17.13 -2.38
C SER A 282 -5.37 -17.38 -0.98
N SER A 283 -6.04 -18.50 -0.77
CA SER A 283 -6.64 -18.88 0.51
C SER A 283 -6.55 -20.39 0.71
N ILE A 284 -6.13 -20.82 1.91
CA ILE A 284 -5.96 -22.25 2.27
C ILE A 284 -7.20 -22.88 2.90
N GLY A 285 -8.15 -22.08 3.36
CA GLY A 285 -9.26 -22.55 4.20
C GLY A 285 -10.63 -21.99 3.84
N ASN A 286 -10.71 -21.19 2.76
CA ASN A 286 -11.96 -20.57 2.30
C ASN A 286 -11.80 -20.04 0.86
N TYR A 287 -12.67 -19.12 0.43
CA TYR A 287 -12.57 -18.47 -0.88
C TYR A 287 -11.24 -17.73 -1.08
N GLY A 288 -10.61 -17.90 -2.25
CA GLY A 288 -9.50 -17.06 -2.69
C GLY A 288 -9.95 -15.62 -2.99
N VAL A 289 -11.11 -15.47 -3.64
CA VAL A 289 -11.77 -14.18 -3.91
C VAL A 289 -13.27 -14.32 -3.66
N TRP A 290 -13.85 -13.36 -2.93
CA TRP A 290 -15.31 -13.21 -2.79
C TRP A 290 -15.72 -11.86 -3.36
N GLY A 291 -16.42 -11.87 -4.50
CA GLY A 291 -16.97 -10.67 -5.13
C GLY A 291 -18.48 -10.62 -4.97
N GLN A 292 -19.01 -9.57 -4.35
CA GLN A 292 -20.44 -9.36 -4.16
C GLN A 292 -20.83 -7.93 -4.51
N SER A 293 -21.96 -7.78 -5.19
CA SER A 293 -22.60 -6.49 -5.43
C SER A 293 -24.08 -6.60 -5.06
N THR A 294 -24.63 -5.56 -4.44
CA THR A 294 -26.06 -5.50 -4.08
C THR A 294 -26.94 -5.11 -5.26
N ASN A 295 -26.41 -4.28 -6.17
CA ASN A 295 -27.21 -3.63 -7.22
C ASN A 295 -26.71 -3.91 -8.64
N TYR A 296 -25.47 -4.37 -8.80
CA TYR A 296 -24.83 -4.49 -10.12
C TYR A 296 -24.00 -5.80 -10.22
N ARG A 297 -22.98 -5.80 -11.07
CA ARG A 297 -22.11 -6.96 -11.32
C ARG A 297 -21.21 -7.17 -10.09
N GLY A 298 -21.15 -8.39 -9.58
CA GLY A 298 -20.21 -8.77 -8.51
C GLY A 298 -18.76 -8.80 -9.00
N ILE A 299 -18.53 -9.45 -10.16
CA ILE A 299 -17.20 -9.59 -10.79
C ILE A 299 -17.36 -9.38 -12.30
N ILE A 300 -16.39 -8.71 -12.93
CA ILE A 300 -16.29 -8.58 -14.39
C ILE A 300 -14.87 -8.90 -14.82
N GLY A 301 -14.72 -9.79 -15.80
CA GLY A 301 -13.46 -10.10 -16.47
C GLY A 301 -13.49 -9.57 -17.91
N LEU A 302 -12.43 -8.86 -18.31
CA LEU A 302 -12.29 -8.28 -19.66
C LEU A 302 -10.88 -8.57 -20.16
N THR A 303 -10.77 -8.95 -21.43
CA THR A 303 -9.50 -9.07 -22.15
C THR A 303 -9.53 -8.19 -23.40
N SER A 304 -8.42 -7.52 -23.71
CA SER A 304 -8.25 -6.73 -24.94
C SER A 304 -7.55 -7.52 -26.06
N ARG A 305 -7.28 -8.82 -25.86
CA ARG A 305 -6.71 -9.67 -26.91
C ARG A 305 -7.69 -9.77 -28.09
N ALA A 306 -7.15 -9.70 -29.31
CA ALA A 306 -7.95 -9.74 -30.54
C ALA A 306 -8.68 -11.08 -30.74
N ASP A 307 -8.16 -12.16 -30.16
CA ASP A 307 -8.77 -13.50 -30.15
C ASP A 307 -9.93 -13.65 -29.16
N SER A 308 -10.13 -12.67 -28.26
CA SER A 308 -11.19 -12.67 -27.23
C SER A 308 -11.23 -13.95 -26.36
N ASN A 309 -10.09 -14.61 -26.16
CA ASN A 309 -10.08 -16.01 -25.76
C ASN A 309 -10.58 -16.29 -24.32
N TRP A 310 -10.11 -15.52 -23.31
CA TRP A 310 -10.49 -15.75 -21.92
C TRP A 310 -10.82 -14.46 -21.16
N GLY A 311 -12.07 -14.35 -20.70
CA GLY A 311 -12.48 -13.41 -19.64
C GLY A 311 -12.56 -14.07 -18.26
N LEU A 312 -12.69 -15.40 -18.22
CA LEU A 312 -12.65 -16.24 -17.03
C LEU A 312 -12.05 -17.59 -17.45
N TYR A 313 -11.01 -18.04 -16.75
CA TYR A 313 -10.34 -19.31 -16.98
C TYR A 313 -10.42 -20.17 -15.71
N THR A 314 -10.89 -21.42 -15.85
CA THR A 314 -11.00 -22.39 -14.76
C THR A 314 -10.82 -23.79 -15.31
N LEU A 315 -9.93 -24.58 -14.70
CA LEU A 315 -9.79 -26.02 -14.96
C LEU A 315 -10.84 -26.84 -14.16
N ASP A 316 -11.51 -26.19 -13.21
CA ASP A 316 -12.54 -26.78 -12.38
C ASP A 316 -13.96 -26.54 -12.93
N ASN A 317 -14.93 -27.20 -12.29
CA ASN A 317 -16.35 -27.09 -12.61
C ASN A 317 -16.89 -25.65 -12.53
N LEU A 318 -17.71 -25.28 -13.51
CA LEU A 318 -18.49 -24.05 -13.49
C LEU A 318 -19.95 -24.33 -13.12
N TYR A 319 -20.40 -23.81 -11.97
CA TYR A 319 -21.82 -23.82 -11.61
C TYR A 319 -22.48 -22.49 -11.99
N SER A 320 -23.54 -22.54 -12.80
CA SER A 320 -24.34 -21.36 -13.15
C SER A 320 -25.82 -21.70 -13.29
N ALA A 321 -26.68 -20.80 -12.84
CA ALA A 321 -28.12 -20.91 -13.07
C ALA A 321 -28.50 -20.63 -14.53
N ASN A 322 -27.85 -19.65 -15.17
CA ASN A 322 -28.08 -19.27 -16.57
C ASN A 322 -26.77 -18.83 -17.21
N ILE A 323 -26.58 -19.17 -18.49
CA ILE A 323 -25.45 -18.69 -19.29
C ILE A 323 -25.99 -18.15 -20.61
N ASN A 324 -25.53 -16.96 -21.00
CA ASN A 324 -25.90 -16.31 -22.26
C ASN A 324 -24.69 -16.32 -23.19
N PHE A 325 -24.87 -16.77 -24.43
CA PHE A 325 -23.82 -16.83 -25.43
C PHE A 325 -24.27 -16.08 -26.69
N ALA A 326 -23.38 -15.25 -27.25
CA ALA A 326 -23.55 -14.74 -28.61
C ALA A 326 -22.93 -15.68 -29.66
N GLY A 327 -21.88 -16.42 -29.26
CA GLY A 327 -21.21 -17.43 -30.07
C GLY A 327 -21.71 -18.84 -29.78
N SER A 328 -20.78 -19.79 -29.80
CA SER A 328 -21.08 -21.22 -29.77
C SER A 328 -20.56 -21.92 -28.53
N ILE A 329 -21.22 -23.01 -28.16
CA ILE A 329 -20.69 -23.96 -27.18
C ILE A 329 -19.79 -24.93 -27.94
N MET A 330 -18.55 -25.02 -27.51
CA MET A 330 -17.52 -25.85 -28.12
C MET A 330 -16.99 -26.86 -27.11
N GLN A 331 -16.53 -27.99 -27.61
CA GLN A 331 -15.87 -29.01 -26.81
C GLN A 331 -14.52 -29.34 -27.45
N VAL A 332 -13.50 -29.49 -26.60
CA VAL A 332 -12.20 -30.03 -27.01
C VAL A 332 -12.38 -31.52 -27.28
N MET A 333 -11.96 -31.97 -28.46
CA MET A 333 -12.02 -33.37 -28.87
C MET A 333 -10.71 -33.75 -29.56
N GLN A 334 -10.33 -35.02 -29.51
CA GLN A 334 -9.11 -35.53 -30.13
C GLN A 334 -9.40 -36.13 -31.52
N ASN A 335 -8.60 -35.78 -32.53
CA ASN A 335 -8.64 -36.43 -33.83
C ASN A 335 -7.97 -37.81 -33.76
N THR A 336 -8.73 -38.87 -33.95
CA THR A 336 -8.24 -40.26 -33.98
C THR A 336 -8.47 -40.94 -35.33
N GLY A 337 -8.94 -40.18 -36.32
CA GLY A 337 -9.03 -40.66 -37.69
C GLY A 337 -7.65 -40.81 -38.32
N ASN A 338 -7.61 -41.43 -39.50
CA ASN A 338 -6.36 -41.57 -40.27
C ASN A 338 -6.06 -40.35 -41.15
N THR A 339 -6.89 -39.30 -41.08
CA THR A 339 -6.75 -38.08 -41.89
C THR A 339 -6.83 -36.83 -41.01
N PRO A 340 -6.20 -35.71 -41.42
CA PRO A 340 -6.35 -34.45 -40.72
C PRO A 340 -7.79 -33.96 -40.69
N LEU A 341 -8.14 -33.19 -39.65
CA LEU A 341 -9.39 -32.43 -39.54
C LEU A 341 -9.08 -30.95 -39.73
N SER A 342 -9.77 -30.33 -40.69
CA SER A 342 -9.66 -28.90 -40.98
C SER A 342 -10.82 -28.12 -40.36
N PRO A 343 -10.65 -26.81 -40.10
CA PRO A 343 -11.78 -25.91 -39.86
C PRO A 343 -12.89 -26.08 -40.91
N GLY A 344 -14.13 -26.16 -40.44
CA GLY A 344 -15.33 -26.36 -41.25
C GLY A 344 -15.64 -27.81 -41.63
N ASP A 345 -14.78 -28.78 -41.31
CA ASP A 345 -15.10 -30.19 -41.54
C ASP A 345 -16.18 -30.68 -40.56
N VAL A 346 -17.08 -31.54 -41.03
CA VAL A 346 -18.04 -32.27 -40.19
C VAL A 346 -17.32 -33.44 -39.52
N ALA A 347 -17.28 -33.41 -38.19
CA ALA A 347 -16.65 -34.43 -37.37
C ALA A 347 -17.67 -35.48 -36.92
N ALA A 348 -17.27 -36.76 -36.90
CA ALA A 348 -18.05 -37.87 -36.39
C ALA A 348 -17.40 -38.48 -35.15
N PHE A 349 -18.22 -38.90 -34.18
CA PHE A 349 -17.77 -39.62 -32.99
C PHE A 349 -17.01 -40.89 -33.39
N ASN A 350 -15.85 -41.09 -32.76
CA ASN A 350 -14.97 -42.25 -33.00
C ASN A 350 -14.53 -42.96 -31.72
N GLY A 351 -14.97 -42.49 -30.55
CA GLY A 351 -14.68 -43.15 -29.28
C GLY A 351 -14.46 -42.17 -28.13
N ILE A 352 -13.78 -42.66 -27.10
CA ILE A 352 -13.39 -41.89 -25.92
C ILE A 352 -12.03 -42.38 -25.44
N ASP A 353 -11.12 -41.45 -25.16
CA ASP A 353 -9.90 -41.75 -24.41
C ASP A 353 -10.18 -41.57 -22.92
N ARG A 354 -10.04 -42.65 -22.14
CA ARG A 354 -10.21 -42.61 -20.68
C ARG A 354 -8.90 -42.38 -19.94
N ALA A 355 -7.78 -42.40 -20.65
CA ALA A 355 -6.44 -42.25 -20.11
C ALA A 355 -5.81 -40.89 -20.47
N ALA A 356 -6.57 -39.98 -21.08
CA ALA A 356 -6.10 -38.65 -21.43
C ALA A 356 -5.69 -37.89 -20.16
N THR A 357 -4.39 -37.60 -20.05
CA THR A 357 -3.82 -36.86 -18.92
C THR A 357 -3.84 -35.35 -19.13
N ALA A 358 -4.12 -34.88 -20.36
CA ALA A 358 -3.99 -33.47 -20.71
C ALA A 358 -5.12 -32.57 -20.16
N VAL A 359 -6.24 -33.16 -19.72
CA VAL A 359 -7.41 -32.42 -19.17
C VAL A 359 -7.99 -33.07 -17.92
N ASP A 360 -7.22 -33.94 -17.25
CA ASP A 360 -7.63 -34.69 -16.05
C ASP A 360 -9.05 -35.32 -16.14
N GLY A 361 -9.38 -35.87 -17.31
CA GLY A 361 -10.71 -36.36 -17.61
C GLY A 361 -10.81 -37.11 -18.94
N PRO A 362 -11.95 -37.79 -19.19
CA PRO A 362 -12.14 -38.53 -20.42
C PRO A 362 -12.27 -37.58 -21.62
N MET A 363 -11.49 -37.83 -22.67
CA MET A 363 -11.46 -37.03 -23.88
C MET A 363 -12.32 -37.67 -24.97
N VAL A 364 -13.25 -36.90 -25.54
CA VAL A 364 -14.05 -37.36 -26.68
C VAL A 364 -13.16 -37.47 -27.91
N GLN A 365 -13.28 -38.57 -28.65
CA GLN A 365 -12.51 -38.80 -29.85
C GLN A 365 -13.40 -38.69 -31.08
N VAL A 366 -12.90 -38.02 -32.11
CA VAL A 366 -13.58 -37.79 -33.38
C VAL A 366 -12.70 -38.16 -34.56
N SER A 367 -13.33 -38.30 -35.71
CA SER A 367 -12.69 -38.44 -37.01
C SER A 367 -13.48 -37.68 -38.06
N ARG A 368 -12.90 -37.48 -39.25
CA ARG A 368 -13.63 -36.90 -40.39
C ARG A 368 -14.84 -37.77 -40.73
N ALA A 369 -16.03 -37.20 -40.85
CA ALA A 369 -17.23 -37.95 -41.22
C ALA A 369 -17.10 -38.48 -42.66
N THR A 370 -17.06 -39.80 -42.85
CA THR A 370 -16.84 -40.41 -44.18
C THR A 370 -18.10 -40.95 -44.85
N ALA A 371 -19.17 -41.18 -44.09
CA ALA A 371 -20.42 -41.73 -44.59
C ALA A 371 -21.46 -40.62 -44.79
N ALA A 372 -22.00 -40.52 -46.01
CA ALA A 372 -23.12 -39.64 -46.29
C ALA A 372 -24.32 -39.97 -45.39
N ASN A 373 -25.01 -38.93 -44.91
CA ASN A 373 -26.12 -39.07 -43.96
C ASN A 373 -25.74 -39.83 -42.68
N SER A 374 -24.50 -39.71 -42.19
CA SER A 374 -24.11 -40.31 -40.92
C SER A 374 -24.93 -39.77 -39.75
N ALA A 375 -25.36 -40.67 -38.87
CA ALA A 375 -26.00 -40.31 -37.59
C ALA A 375 -24.99 -40.10 -36.45
N ALA A 376 -23.69 -40.28 -36.71
CA ALA A 376 -22.63 -40.20 -35.71
C ALA A 376 -21.98 -38.81 -35.61
N VAL A 377 -22.63 -37.75 -36.12
CA VAL A 377 -22.03 -36.40 -36.17
C VAL A 377 -21.84 -35.85 -34.76
N ALA A 378 -20.60 -35.48 -34.44
CA ALA A 378 -20.23 -34.82 -33.20
C ALA A 378 -20.43 -33.30 -33.27
N GLY A 379 -20.26 -32.72 -34.46
CA GLY A 379 -20.39 -31.29 -34.69
C GLY A 379 -19.55 -30.84 -35.88
N VAL A 380 -19.22 -29.54 -35.90
CA VAL A 380 -18.38 -28.93 -36.95
C VAL A 380 -17.07 -28.44 -36.31
N VAL A 381 -15.94 -28.75 -36.95
CA VAL A 381 -14.62 -28.32 -36.47
C VAL A 381 -14.50 -26.80 -36.60
N PHE A 382 -14.26 -26.11 -35.48
CA PHE A 382 -14.00 -24.68 -35.44
C PHE A 382 -12.54 -24.38 -35.76
N SER A 383 -11.63 -25.04 -35.05
CA SER A 383 -10.19 -24.85 -35.19
C SER A 383 -9.41 -26.05 -34.66
N ARG A 384 -8.12 -26.10 -34.98
CA ARG A 384 -7.14 -26.87 -34.19
C ARG A 384 -7.10 -26.29 -32.77
N PHE A 385 -6.86 -27.15 -31.80
CA PHE A 385 -6.72 -26.78 -30.38
C PHE A 385 -5.32 -27.18 -29.89
N ASN A 386 -4.60 -26.24 -29.31
CA ASN A 386 -3.34 -26.49 -28.63
C ASN A 386 -3.62 -26.88 -27.18
N ILE A 387 -3.60 -28.19 -26.90
CA ILE A 387 -3.86 -28.72 -25.55
C ILE A 387 -2.78 -28.30 -24.55
N ASP A 388 -1.57 -27.99 -25.01
CA ASP A 388 -0.48 -27.61 -24.12
C ASP A 388 -0.63 -26.15 -23.65
N ALA A 389 -1.37 -25.32 -24.39
CA ALA A 389 -1.61 -23.91 -24.03
C ALA A 389 -2.47 -23.72 -22.78
N ILE A 390 -3.09 -24.79 -22.26
CA ILE A 390 -3.86 -24.78 -21.01
C ILE A 390 -3.08 -25.37 -19.82
N ASP A 391 -1.80 -25.71 -20.02
CA ASP A 391 -0.95 -26.19 -18.92
C ASP A 391 -0.75 -25.07 -17.87
N PRO A 392 -1.22 -25.26 -16.62
CA PRO A 392 -1.04 -24.27 -15.57
C PRO A 392 0.43 -23.98 -15.23
N ALA A 393 1.38 -24.83 -15.63
CA ALA A 393 2.81 -24.60 -15.45
C ALA A 393 3.39 -23.52 -16.39
N LEU A 394 2.68 -23.15 -17.45
CA LEU A 394 3.13 -22.10 -18.39
C LEU A 394 2.98 -20.69 -17.81
N GLU A 395 2.15 -20.51 -16.77
CA GLU A 395 1.89 -19.21 -16.15
C GLU A 395 2.36 -19.21 -14.70
N SER A 396 3.19 -18.23 -14.31
CA SER A 396 3.51 -18.04 -12.89
C SER A 396 2.50 -17.10 -12.24
N PRO A 397 1.92 -17.44 -11.07
CA PRO A 397 0.94 -16.60 -10.39
C PRO A 397 1.48 -15.20 -10.00
N ASP A 398 2.79 -15.09 -9.83
CA ASP A 398 3.50 -13.85 -9.50
C ASP A 398 4.11 -13.13 -10.73
N GLY A 399 3.92 -13.66 -11.94
CA GLY A 399 4.48 -13.12 -13.17
C GLY A 399 6.01 -13.24 -13.29
N SER A 400 6.66 -14.06 -12.46
CA SER A 400 8.12 -14.27 -12.50
C SER A 400 8.60 -15.12 -13.68
N ALA A 401 7.72 -15.95 -14.24
CA ALA A 401 8.00 -16.68 -15.48
C ALA A 401 7.78 -15.76 -16.70
N GLY A 402 8.74 -15.74 -17.62
CA GLY A 402 8.56 -15.06 -18.89
C GLY A 402 7.44 -15.72 -19.68
N ILE A 403 6.38 -14.97 -19.95
CA ILE A 403 5.25 -15.45 -20.76
C ILE A 403 5.72 -15.52 -22.21
N ASP A 404 5.78 -16.71 -22.80
CA ASP A 404 5.88 -16.88 -24.25
C ASP A 404 4.47 -16.82 -24.86
N PRO A 405 4.10 -15.75 -25.56
CA PRO A 405 2.76 -15.62 -26.14
C PRO A 405 2.45 -16.74 -27.15
N ALA A 406 3.47 -17.33 -27.78
CA ALA A 406 3.27 -18.42 -28.73
C ALA A 406 2.89 -19.74 -28.01
N ALA A 407 3.39 -19.96 -26.80
CA ALA A 407 3.03 -21.12 -25.99
C ALA A 407 1.57 -21.04 -25.47
N LEU A 408 1.05 -19.82 -25.28
CA LEU A 408 -0.34 -19.57 -24.87
C LEU A 408 -1.32 -19.43 -26.05
N GLU A 409 -0.87 -19.73 -27.27
CA GLU A 409 -1.75 -19.73 -28.45
C GLU A 409 -2.63 -20.99 -28.42
N VAL A 410 -3.91 -20.80 -28.11
CA VAL A 410 -4.87 -21.90 -27.91
C VAL A 410 -5.45 -22.41 -29.22
N THR A 411 -5.66 -21.53 -30.20
CA THR A 411 -6.30 -21.85 -31.48
C THR A 411 -5.36 -21.62 -32.66
N PRO A 412 -4.26 -22.40 -32.76
CA PRO A 412 -3.29 -22.23 -33.83
C PRO A 412 -3.95 -22.48 -35.20
N ALA A 413 -3.49 -21.74 -36.22
CA ALA A 413 -3.99 -21.90 -37.58
C ALA A 413 -3.62 -23.26 -38.20
N GLY A 414 -4.46 -23.75 -39.11
CA GLY A 414 -4.22 -24.96 -39.90
C GLY A 414 -5.03 -26.18 -39.45
N ASP A 415 -4.68 -27.33 -40.02
CA ASP A 415 -5.37 -28.61 -39.80
C ASP A 415 -4.83 -29.33 -38.57
N ALA A 416 -5.70 -30.07 -37.88
CA ALA A 416 -5.32 -30.97 -36.80
C ALA A 416 -4.98 -32.36 -37.35
N ALA A 417 -3.71 -32.77 -37.23
CA ALA A 417 -3.26 -34.09 -37.66
C ALA A 417 -3.89 -35.22 -36.80
N PRO A 418 -3.84 -36.49 -37.23
CA PRO A 418 -4.15 -37.61 -36.35
C PRO A 418 -3.34 -37.54 -35.05
N GLY A 419 -4.03 -37.59 -33.90
CA GLY A 419 -3.47 -37.42 -32.56
C GLY A 419 -3.65 -36.02 -31.97
N ASP A 420 -3.79 -34.98 -32.81
CA ASP A 420 -4.00 -33.59 -32.39
C ASP A 420 -5.44 -33.36 -31.87
N TYR A 421 -5.65 -32.19 -31.26
CA TYR A 421 -6.92 -31.78 -30.69
C TYR A 421 -7.61 -30.71 -31.56
N VAL A 422 -8.93 -30.68 -31.50
CA VAL A 422 -9.80 -29.74 -32.19
C VAL A 422 -10.83 -29.16 -31.25
N LEU A 423 -11.21 -27.90 -31.49
CA LEU A 423 -12.45 -27.35 -30.95
C LEU A 423 -13.59 -27.70 -31.90
N VAL A 424 -14.62 -28.38 -31.39
CA VAL A 424 -15.80 -28.76 -32.15
C VAL A 424 -16.99 -27.97 -31.65
N VAL A 425 -17.67 -27.25 -32.54
CA VAL A 425 -18.97 -26.62 -32.23
C VAL A 425 -20.01 -27.71 -32.10
N ILE A 426 -20.56 -27.85 -30.90
CA ILE A 426 -21.61 -28.83 -30.57
C ILE A 426 -23.00 -28.18 -30.47
N TYR A 427 -23.04 -26.84 -30.33
CA TYR A 427 -24.28 -26.07 -30.30
C TYR A 427 -24.02 -24.61 -30.66
N GLY A 428 -24.82 -24.03 -31.55
CA GLY A 428 -24.70 -22.64 -31.97
C GLY A 428 -24.16 -22.46 -33.40
N PRO A 429 -23.86 -21.23 -33.84
CA PRO A 429 -23.38 -20.94 -35.18
C PRO A 429 -21.98 -21.52 -35.47
N ALA A 430 -21.80 -22.15 -36.62
CA ALA A 430 -20.52 -22.63 -37.11
C ALA A 430 -20.38 -22.36 -38.60
N GLN A 431 -19.15 -22.18 -39.10
CA GLN A 431 -18.89 -22.24 -40.53
C GLN A 431 -18.61 -23.70 -40.90
N VAL A 432 -19.31 -24.22 -41.91
CA VAL A 432 -19.17 -25.61 -42.36
C VAL A 432 -18.84 -25.64 -43.85
N ARG A 433 -17.92 -26.52 -44.26
CA ARG A 433 -17.61 -26.75 -45.66
C ARG A 433 -18.74 -27.53 -46.34
N VAL A 434 -19.05 -27.18 -47.58
CA VAL A 434 -20.19 -27.74 -48.30
C VAL A 434 -19.72 -28.62 -49.46
N ASP A 435 -20.36 -29.77 -49.62
CA ASP A 435 -20.19 -30.63 -50.78
C ASP A 435 -20.88 -30.00 -51.98
N ALA A 436 -20.11 -29.61 -53.00
CA ALA A 436 -20.61 -28.93 -54.19
C ALA A 436 -21.66 -29.73 -54.99
N LEU A 437 -21.76 -31.04 -54.82
CA LEU A 437 -22.75 -31.88 -55.48
C LEU A 437 -24.05 -31.96 -54.67
N SER A 438 -23.95 -32.26 -53.38
CA SER A 438 -25.11 -32.45 -52.49
C SER A 438 -25.57 -31.17 -51.77
N GLY A 439 -24.83 -30.07 -51.93
CA GLY A 439 -25.16 -28.74 -51.40
C GLY A 439 -25.78 -27.78 -52.43
N ARG A 440 -25.99 -28.20 -53.68
CA ARG A 440 -26.61 -27.34 -54.69
C ARG A 440 -27.96 -26.82 -54.21
N ASN A 441 -28.14 -25.50 -54.30
CA ASN A 441 -29.34 -24.78 -53.89
C ASN A 441 -29.66 -24.79 -52.40
N ILE A 442 -28.74 -25.10 -51.48
CA ILE A 442 -28.99 -24.91 -50.04
C ILE A 442 -29.48 -23.47 -49.80
N GLN A 443 -30.59 -23.34 -49.08
CA GLN A 443 -31.18 -22.07 -48.66
C GLN A 443 -31.16 -21.95 -47.13
N PRO A 444 -31.21 -20.73 -46.58
CA PRO A 444 -31.42 -20.53 -45.16
C PRO A 444 -32.65 -21.30 -44.66
N GLY A 445 -32.49 -22.05 -43.58
CA GLY A 445 -33.51 -22.92 -42.99
C GLY A 445 -33.46 -24.38 -43.41
N ASP A 446 -32.71 -24.72 -44.48
CA ASP A 446 -32.55 -26.11 -44.91
C ASP A 446 -31.85 -26.96 -43.85
N LEU A 447 -32.33 -28.20 -43.68
CA LEU A 447 -31.68 -29.18 -42.81
C LEU A 447 -30.43 -29.74 -43.49
N LEU A 448 -29.32 -29.83 -42.75
CA LEU A 448 -28.04 -30.31 -43.27
C LEU A 448 -27.64 -31.64 -42.61
N SER A 449 -27.02 -32.51 -43.41
CA SER A 449 -26.40 -33.78 -42.99
C SER A 449 -24.99 -33.90 -43.56
N VAL A 450 -24.28 -34.98 -43.23
CA VAL A 450 -23.02 -35.31 -43.92
C VAL A 450 -23.31 -35.51 -45.41
N GLY A 451 -22.58 -34.80 -46.26
CA GLY A 451 -22.67 -34.85 -47.72
C GLY A 451 -22.07 -36.14 -48.30
N GLY A 452 -22.03 -36.22 -49.63
CA GLY A 452 -21.44 -37.35 -50.35
C GLY A 452 -19.92 -37.40 -50.22
N ALA A 453 -19.28 -36.24 -50.12
CA ALA A 453 -17.85 -36.09 -49.87
C ALA A 453 -17.51 -36.04 -48.37
N ALA A 454 -16.44 -36.75 -47.98
CA ALA A 454 -16.05 -36.89 -46.59
C ALA A 454 -15.74 -35.54 -45.91
N GLY A 455 -16.32 -35.32 -44.74
CA GLY A 455 -16.16 -34.11 -43.93
C GLY A 455 -16.96 -32.91 -44.43
N LEU A 456 -17.70 -33.03 -45.54
CA LEU A 456 -18.47 -31.92 -46.09
C LEU A 456 -19.95 -32.05 -45.71
N ALA A 457 -20.63 -30.92 -45.58
CA ALA A 457 -22.07 -30.85 -45.39
C ALA A 457 -22.82 -30.88 -46.72
N GLY A 458 -23.99 -31.52 -46.73
CA GLY A 458 -24.93 -31.47 -47.84
C GLY A 458 -26.35 -31.25 -47.32
N ARG A 459 -27.29 -30.99 -48.22
CA ARG A 459 -28.71 -30.97 -47.85
C ARG A 459 -29.12 -32.35 -47.34
N ALA A 460 -29.83 -32.39 -46.21
CA ALA A 460 -30.27 -33.64 -45.63
C ALA A 460 -31.14 -34.44 -46.60
N ALA A 461 -30.85 -35.73 -46.75
CA ALA A 461 -31.71 -36.63 -47.50
C ALA A 461 -33.10 -36.69 -46.86
N THR A 462 -34.13 -36.80 -47.68
CA THR A 462 -35.51 -36.89 -47.25
C THR A 462 -36.10 -38.28 -47.53
N ILE A 463 -37.04 -38.67 -46.69
CA ILE A 463 -37.85 -39.88 -46.82
C ILE A 463 -39.32 -39.51 -46.67
N THR A 464 -40.21 -40.30 -47.29
CA THR A 464 -41.64 -40.16 -47.11
C THR A 464 -42.12 -41.10 -46.01
N VAL A 465 -42.69 -40.55 -44.95
CA VAL A 465 -43.36 -41.30 -43.87
C VAL A 465 -44.80 -40.84 -43.83
N ASP A 466 -45.75 -41.76 -44.00
CA ASP A 466 -47.20 -41.49 -44.00
C ASP A 466 -47.64 -40.33 -44.92
N GLY A 467 -47.02 -40.24 -46.11
CA GLY A 467 -47.33 -39.20 -47.11
C GLY A 467 -46.75 -37.82 -46.82
N ARG A 468 -45.92 -37.66 -45.77
CA ARG A 468 -45.17 -36.43 -45.49
C ARG A 468 -43.68 -36.65 -45.68
N GLU A 469 -43.02 -35.67 -46.28
CA GLU A 469 -41.58 -35.66 -46.47
C GLU A 469 -40.89 -35.17 -45.18
N THR A 470 -39.90 -35.93 -44.71
CA THR A 470 -39.08 -35.60 -43.54
C THR A 470 -37.63 -35.94 -43.81
N ALA A 471 -36.69 -35.26 -43.15
CA ALA A 471 -35.29 -35.66 -43.19
C ALA A 471 -35.11 -37.07 -42.59
N VAL A 472 -34.08 -37.79 -43.04
CA VAL A 472 -33.71 -39.10 -42.46
C VAL A 472 -33.48 -38.93 -40.95
N PRO A 473 -34.20 -39.68 -40.10
CA PRO A 473 -34.06 -39.55 -38.65
C PRO A 473 -32.62 -39.75 -38.17
N GLY A 474 -32.14 -38.85 -37.31
CA GLY A 474 -30.82 -38.94 -36.68
C GLY A 474 -29.64 -38.44 -37.53
N THR A 475 -29.84 -38.06 -38.80
CA THR A 475 -28.73 -37.66 -39.69
C THR A 475 -28.53 -36.15 -39.79
N VAL A 476 -29.46 -35.37 -39.26
CA VAL A 476 -29.43 -33.91 -39.29
C VAL A 476 -28.58 -33.40 -38.14
N PHE A 477 -27.53 -32.62 -38.45
CA PHE A 477 -26.68 -32.02 -37.43
C PHE A 477 -26.91 -30.51 -37.26
N GLY A 478 -27.62 -29.87 -38.19
CA GLY A 478 -27.87 -28.44 -38.11
C GLY A 478 -28.76 -27.90 -39.23
N LYS A 479 -28.96 -26.58 -39.19
CA LYS A 479 -29.74 -25.83 -40.17
C LYS A 479 -28.90 -24.75 -40.84
N ALA A 480 -28.98 -24.63 -42.16
CA ALA A 480 -28.29 -23.58 -42.89
C ALA A 480 -28.80 -22.20 -42.41
N LEU A 481 -27.86 -21.28 -42.15
CA LEU A 481 -28.14 -19.88 -41.87
C LEU A 481 -27.97 -19.02 -43.12
N GLU A 482 -27.29 -19.55 -44.13
CA GLU A 482 -26.95 -18.88 -45.38
C GLU A 482 -27.20 -19.79 -46.58
N ALA A 483 -27.33 -19.19 -47.76
CA ALA A 483 -27.43 -19.94 -49.00
C ALA A 483 -26.05 -20.44 -49.48
N TYR A 484 -26.02 -21.58 -50.18
CA TYR A 484 -24.83 -22.03 -50.91
C TYR A 484 -25.03 -21.85 -52.41
N ASP A 485 -24.24 -20.94 -53.00
CA ASP A 485 -24.26 -20.62 -54.42
C ASP A 485 -23.10 -21.25 -55.21
N GLY A 486 -22.22 -22.00 -54.53
CA GLY A 486 -21.03 -22.63 -55.12
C GLY A 486 -19.82 -21.72 -55.27
N THR A 487 -19.89 -20.46 -54.86
CA THR A 487 -18.77 -19.50 -54.94
C THR A 487 -17.92 -19.49 -53.67
N GLN A 488 -18.53 -19.83 -52.54
CA GLN A 488 -17.88 -19.95 -51.23
C GLN A 488 -17.60 -21.41 -50.88
N GLU A 489 -16.53 -21.67 -50.12
CA GLU A 489 -16.20 -23.03 -49.65
C GLU A 489 -17.02 -23.42 -48.42
N MET A 490 -17.40 -22.43 -47.59
CA MET A 490 -18.10 -22.60 -46.34
C MET A 490 -19.34 -21.72 -46.26
N ILE A 491 -20.32 -22.16 -45.48
CA ILE A 491 -21.52 -21.38 -45.11
C ILE A 491 -21.74 -21.43 -43.61
N TYR A 492 -22.46 -20.45 -43.06
CA TYR A 492 -22.91 -20.56 -41.66
C TYR A 492 -24.06 -21.56 -41.50
N VAL A 493 -23.95 -22.40 -40.47
CA VAL A 493 -24.94 -23.37 -40.00
C VAL A 493 -25.20 -23.16 -38.52
N TYR A 494 -26.43 -23.34 -38.07
CA TYR A 494 -26.74 -23.48 -36.65
C TYR A 494 -26.68 -24.95 -36.28
N VAL A 495 -25.63 -25.35 -35.55
CA VAL A 495 -25.42 -26.72 -35.10
C VAL A 495 -26.38 -27.03 -33.95
N THR A 496 -27.06 -28.16 -34.07
CA THR A 496 -28.00 -28.68 -33.08
C THR A 496 -27.77 -30.17 -32.84
N SER A 497 -26.54 -30.67 -33.01
CA SER A 497 -26.22 -32.09 -32.83
C SER A 497 -26.60 -32.54 -31.41
N ARG A 498 -27.82 -33.04 -31.28
CA ARG A 498 -28.46 -33.59 -30.08
C ARG A 498 -29.48 -34.63 -30.50
#